data_AF-A0A968J9R4-F1
#
_entry.id   AF-A0A968J9R4-F1
#
_cell.length_a   1.000
_cell.length_b   1.000
_cell.length_c   1.000
_cell.angle_alpha   90.00
_cell.angle_beta   90.00
_cell.angle_gamma   90.00
#
_symmetry.space_group_name_H-M   'P 1'
#
loop_
_entity.id
_entity.type
_entity.pdbx_description
1 polymer ?
#
loop_
_entity_poly.entity_id
_entity_poly.type
_entity_poly.pdbx_seq_one_letter_code
_entity_poly.pdbx_strand_id
1 'polypeptide(L)'
;MKRKPRSTRYPHLLGSRWTSVEPQWGWRHFQVRQRQDQKRGLVFAELEAVCDPQVRFWLNADLLQERTLWQPGWQPLQEDASSLKS
;
A
#
# COMPACT_ATOMS: atom_id res chain seq x y z
N MET A 1 -18.15 5.44 -32.90
CA MET A 1 -18.32 5.64 -31.45
C MET A 1 -17.02 5.31 -30.72
N LYS A 2 -16.25 6.30 -30.26
CA LYS A 2 -15.05 6.05 -29.43
C LYS A 2 -15.52 5.78 -27.99
N ARG A 3 -15.41 4.53 -27.51
CA ARG A 3 -15.68 4.21 -26.10
C ARG A 3 -14.67 5.01 -25.26
N LYS A 4 -15.14 5.96 -24.43
CA LYS A 4 -14.30 6.61 -23.41
C LYS A 4 -13.61 5.49 -22.63
N PRO A 5 -12.27 5.49 -22.48
CA PRO A 5 -11.61 4.51 -21.63
C PRO A 5 -12.23 4.65 -20.25
N ARG A 6 -12.76 3.54 -19.71
CA ARG A 6 -13.28 3.52 -18.34
C ARG A 6 -12.11 3.93 -17.45
N SER A 7 -12.21 5.11 -16.83
CA SER A 7 -11.21 5.60 -15.89
C SER A 7 -11.00 4.49 -14.85
N THR A 8 -9.82 3.91 -14.87
CA THR A 8 -9.51 2.77 -14.03
C THR A 8 -9.29 3.28 -12.62
N ARG A 9 -9.97 2.70 -11.62
CA ARG A 9 -9.71 3.06 -10.21
C ARG A 9 -8.23 2.78 -9.91
N TYR A 10 -7.55 3.80 -9.38
CA TYR A 10 -6.12 3.79 -9.09
C TYR A 10 -5.18 3.51 -10.28
N PRO A 11 -5.06 4.44 -11.24
CA PRO A 11 -4.21 4.26 -12.43
C PRO A 11 -2.72 4.14 -12.09
N HIS A 12 -2.26 4.72 -10.97
CA HIS A 12 -0.87 4.72 -10.52
C HIS A 12 -0.59 3.75 -9.38
N LEU A 13 -1.51 2.80 -9.11
CA LEU A 13 -1.36 1.85 -7.99
C LEU A 13 -0.21 0.88 -8.23
N LEU A 14 -0.12 0.31 -9.43
CA LEU A 14 0.91 -0.66 -9.76
C LEU A 14 2.30 0.01 -9.72
N GLY A 15 3.24 -0.57 -8.99
CA GLY A 15 4.59 -0.01 -8.82
C GLY A 15 4.69 1.13 -7.82
N SER A 16 3.57 1.60 -7.25
CA SER A 16 3.59 2.59 -6.17
C SER A 16 4.26 2.04 -4.91
N ARG A 17 4.85 2.96 -4.15
CA ARG A 17 5.64 2.66 -2.96
C ARG A 17 4.88 3.14 -1.75
N TRP A 18 4.92 2.35 -0.69
CA TRP A 18 4.14 2.59 0.51
C TRP A 18 4.97 2.24 1.74
N THR A 19 4.75 3.03 2.79
CA THR A 19 5.36 2.83 4.10
C THR A 19 4.24 2.54 5.09
N SER A 20 4.28 1.36 5.71
CA SER A 20 3.34 1.01 6.78
C SER A 20 3.74 1.70 8.08
N VAL A 21 2.76 2.25 8.78
CA VAL A 21 2.96 2.88 10.09
C VAL A 21 3.38 1.81 11.12
N GLU A 22 2.69 0.68 11.13
CA GLU A 22 3.04 -0.48 11.94
C GLU A 22 3.80 -1.54 11.12
N PRO A 23 4.89 -2.12 11.64
CA PRO A 23 5.66 -3.13 10.92
C PRO A 23 4.83 -4.38 10.65
N GLN A 24 4.69 -4.73 9.37
CA GLN A 24 4.06 -5.97 8.93
C GLN A 24 5.17 -7.02 8.75
N TRP A 25 5.17 -8.07 9.56
CA TRP A 25 6.25 -9.08 9.60
C TRP A 25 7.65 -8.48 9.83
N GLY A 26 7.75 -7.39 10.59
CA GLY A 26 9.00 -6.67 10.83
C GLY A 26 9.39 -5.69 9.73
N TRP A 27 8.65 -5.62 8.62
CA TRP A 27 8.91 -4.72 7.50
C TRP A 27 7.90 -3.57 7.46
N ARG A 28 8.37 -2.39 7.03
CA ARG A 28 7.52 -1.20 6.85
C ARG A 28 7.50 -0.71 5.41
N HIS A 29 8.52 -1.04 4.61
CA HIS A 29 8.68 -0.55 3.25
C HIS A 29 8.19 -1.58 2.24
N PHE A 30 7.15 -1.22 1.50
CA PHE A 30 6.50 -2.10 0.55
C PHE A 30 6.31 -1.43 -0.81
N GLN A 31 6.34 -2.24 -1.87
CA GLN A 31 5.98 -1.84 -3.22
C GLN A 31 4.80 -2.66 -3.72
N VAL A 32 3.87 -2.01 -4.40
CA VAL A 32 2.76 -2.71 -5.06
C VAL A 32 3.29 -3.43 -6.30
N ARG A 33 3.25 -4.77 -6.28
CA ARG A 33 3.68 -5.62 -7.39
C ARG A 33 2.56 -5.98 -8.33
N GLN A 34 1.38 -6.23 -7.78
CA GLN A 34 0.19 -6.58 -8.55
C GLN A 34 -1.03 -5.84 -8.02
N ARG A 35 -2.04 -5.78 -8.88
CA ARG A 35 -3.38 -5.32 -8.51
C ARG A 35 -4.38 -6.32 -9.04
N GLN A 36 -5.48 -6.49 -8.30
CA GLN A 36 -6.58 -7.34 -8.70
C GLN A 36 -7.88 -6.57 -8.50
N ASP A 37 -8.58 -6.29 -9.59
CA ASP A 37 -9.95 -5.80 -9.53
C ASP A 37 -10.91 -6.96 -9.22
N GLN A 38 -11.65 -6.80 -8.13
CA GLN A 38 -12.65 -7.75 -7.69
C GLN A 38 -14.06 -7.32 -8.13
N LYS A 39 -14.98 -8.27 -8.07
CA LYS A 39 -16.41 -7.99 -8.29
C LYS A 39 -16.89 -6.94 -7.28
N ARG A 40 -17.86 -6.10 -7.69
CA ARG A 40 -18.38 -4.95 -6.92
C ARG A 40 -17.44 -3.75 -6.79
N GLY A 41 -16.37 -3.69 -7.59
CA GLY A 41 -15.51 -2.51 -7.69
C GLY A 41 -14.45 -2.40 -6.60
N LEU A 42 -14.31 -3.42 -5.74
CA LEU A 42 -13.19 -3.53 -4.80
C LEU A 42 -11.89 -3.75 -5.57
N VAL A 43 -10.80 -3.16 -5.11
CA VAL A 43 -9.47 -3.31 -5.73
C VAL A 43 -8.53 -3.78 -4.66
N PHE A 44 -7.82 -4.88 -4.90
CA PHE A 44 -6.78 -5.36 -4.00
C PHE A 44 -5.41 -5.05 -4.60
N ALA A 45 -4.46 -4.70 -3.72
CA ALA A 45 -3.07 -4.48 -4.06
C ALA A 45 -2.24 -5.60 -3.42
N GLU A 46 -1.35 -6.19 -4.19
CA GLU A 46 -0.31 -7.08 -3.67
C GLU A 46 0.91 -6.25 -3.32
N LEU A 47 1.26 -6.24 -2.03
CA LEU A 47 2.44 -5.54 -1.52
C LEU A 47 3.56 -6.56 -1.29
N GLU A 48 4.76 -6.21 -1.75
CA GLU A 48 6.00 -6.95 -1.52
C GLU A 48 6.95 -6.07 -0.73
N ALA A 49 7.57 -6.61 0.33
CA ALA A 49 8.58 -5.88 1.06
C ALA A 49 9.81 -5.66 0.17
N VAL A 50 10.29 -4.43 0.09
CA VAL A 50 11.41 -4.11 -0.82
C VAL A 50 12.72 -4.75 -0.37
N CYS A 51 12.89 -4.93 0.94
CA CYS A 51 14.07 -5.56 1.50
C CYS A 51 13.99 -7.09 1.50
N ASP A 52 12.78 -7.67 1.42
CA ASP A 52 12.55 -9.11 1.47
C ASP A 52 11.41 -9.54 0.54
N PRO A 53 11.73 -10.04 -0.66
CA PRO A 53 10.72 -10.51 -1.62
C PRO A 53 9.87 -11.70 -1.13
N GLN A 54 10.25 -12.37 -0.03
CA GLN A 54 9.44 -13.44 0.54
C GLN A 54 8.22 -12.90 1.29
N VAL A 55 8.28 -11.66 1.79
CA VAL A 55 7.18 -11.04 2.51
C VAL A 55 6.25 -10.35 1.52
N ARG A 56 5.18 -11.06 1.17
CA ARG A 56 4.16 -10.63 0.22
C ARG A 56 2.76 -10.88 0.76
N PHE A 57 1.88 -9.92 0.57
CA PHE A 57 0.50 -10.07 0.98
C PHE A 57 -0.44 -9.17 0.16
N TRP A 58 -1.71 -9.54 0.18
CA TRP A 58 -2.77 -8.80 -0.48
C TRP A 58 -3.55 -7.98 0.55
N LEU A 59 -3.87 -6.74 0.20
CA LEU A 59 -4.74 -5.89 1.02
C LEU A 59 -5.68 -5.07 0.14
N ASN A 60 -6.83 -4.65 0.69
CA ASN A 60 -7.75 -3.79 -0.05
C ASN A 60 -7.10 -2.42 -0.29
N ALA A 61 -6.96 -2.00 -1.54
CA ALA A 61 -6.34 -0.74 -1.92
C ALA A 61 -6.98 0.49 -1.26
N ASP A 62 -8.23 0.40 -0.80
CA ASP A 62 -8.86 1.43 0.00
C ASP A 62 -8.11 1.68 1.33
N LEU A 63 -7.49 0.66 1.94
CA LEU A 63 -6.63 0.80 3.13
C LEU A 63 -5.38 1.63 2.87
N LEU A 64 -4.88 1.68 1.62
CA LEU A 64 -3.74 2.55 1.28
C LEU A 64 -4.14 4.04 1.30
N GLN A 65 -5.42 4.35 1.29
CA GLN A 65 -5.89 5.72 1.50
C GLN A 65 -5.82 6.11 2.98
N GLU A 66 -5.87 5.15 3.91
CA GLU A 66 -5.83 5.38 5.35
C GLU A 66 -4.42 5.76 5.80
N ARG A 67 -4.17 7.06 5.98
CA ARG A 67 -2.85 7.61 6.33
C ARG A 67 -2.34 7.19 7.71
N THR A 68 -3.23 6.77 8.59
CA THR A 68 -2.91 6.21 9.91
C THR A 68 -2.30 4.80 9.82
N LEU A 69 -2.52 4.10 8.70
CA LEU A 69 -1.98 2.77 8.46
C LEU A 69 -0.86 2.79 7.41
N TRP A 70 -1.01 3.63 6.38
CA TRP A 70 -0.17 3.63 5.19
C TRP A 70 0.16 5.04 4.71
N GLN A 71 1.46 5.33 4.64
CA GLN A 71 1.97 6.56 4.08
C GLN A 71 2.46 6.33 2.64
N PRO A 72 2.13 7.24 1.70
CA PRO A 72 2.58 7.13 0.32
C PRO A 72 4.07 7.48 0.20
N GLY A 73 4.77 6.73 -0.65
CA GLY A 73 6.20 6.89 -0.89
C GLY A 73 7.07 6.27 0.19
N TRP A 74 8.36 6.58 0.12
CA TRP A 74 9.33 6.24 1.16
C TRP A 74 9.29 7.32 2.22
N GLN A 75 8.70 7.02 3.35
CA GLN A 75 8.73 7.91 4.50
C GLN A 75 9.82 7.42 5.45
N PRO A 76 10.62 8.33 6.03
CA PRO A 76 11.46 7.96 7.14
C PRO A 76 10.56 7.42 8.25
N LEU A 77 11.11 6.48 9.03
CA LEU A 77 10.50 6.08 10.29
C LEU A 77 10.54 7.32 11.17
N GLN A 78 9.47 8.11 11.14
CA GLN A 78 9.26 9.11 12.16
C GLN A 78 9.00 8.26 13.40
N GLU A 79 10.04 8.09 14.19
CA GLU A 79 9.96 7.51 15.50
C GLU A 79 9.05 8.46 16.27
N ASP A 80 7.74 8.18 16.24
CA ASP A 80 6.79 8.86 17.08
C ASP A 80 7.33 8.68 18.50
N ALA A 81 7.86 9.79 19.02
CA ALA A 81 8.37 9.95 20.37
C ALA A 81 7.22 9.84 21.39
N SER A 82 6.50 8.72 21.37
CA SER A 82 5.40 8.39 22.27
C SER A 82 5.79 7.30 23.27
N SER A 83 7.04 6.83 23.27
CA SER A 83 7.59 6.03 24.38
C SER A 83 8.22 6.94 25.45
N LEU A 84 7.47 7.94 25.91
CA LEU A 84 7.70 8.63 27.18
C LEU A 84 6.34 8.83 27.86
N LYS A 85 5.76 7.73 28.34
CA LYS A 85 4.91 7.77 29.53
C LYS A 85 5.43 6.71 30.49
N SER A 86 6.41 7.15 31.28
CA SER A 86 6.79 6.54 32.57
C SER A 86 5.66 6.69 33.58
#